data_AF-A0A957D332-F1
#
_entry.id   AF-A0A957D332-F1
#
_cell.length_a   1.000
_cell.length_b   1.000
_cell.length_c   1.000
_cell.angle_alpha   90.00
_cell.angle_beta   90.00
_cell.angle_gamma   90.00
#
_symmetry.space_group_name_H-M   'P 1'
#
loop_
_entity.id
_entity.type
_entity.pdbx_description
1 polymer ?
#
loop_
_entity_poly.entity_id
_entity_poly.type
_entity_poly.pdbx_seq_one_letter_code
_entity_poly.pdbx_strand_id
1 'polypeptide(L)' 'MYDFAKKQKEQKAALKKIREGGIATKVRILAARDACPVCKSFEGAYEFDEVPELPHEGCSHPDGCRCYYAPVLDRFGP' A
#
# COMPACT_ATOMS: atom_id res chain seq x y z
N MET A 1 -5.87 -20.24 7.73
CA MET A 1 -5.89 -19.90 6.30
C MET A 1 -5.85 -18.38 6.20
N TYR A 2 -4.79 -17.81 5.66
CA TYR A 2 -4.64 -16.35 5.61
C TYR A 2 -5.53 -15.80 4.48
N ASP A 3 -6.41 -14.86 4.81
CA ASP A 3 -7.41 -14.36 3.87
C ASP A 3 -6.91 -13.09 3.19
N PHE A 4 -6.24 -13.27 2.05
CA PHE A 4 -5.69 -12.19 1.25
C PHE A 4 -6.77 -11.21 0.76
N ALA A 5 -7.98 -11.70 0.47
CA ALA A 5 -9.11 -10.88 0.02
C ALA A 5 -9.61 -9.94 1.12
N LYS A 6 -9.70 -10.42 2.37
CA LYS A 6 -10.02 -9.55 3.52
C LYS A 6 -8.99 -8.43 3.67
N LYS A 7 -7.70 -8.77 3.61
CA LYS A 7 -6.61 -7.78 3.74
C LYS A 7 -6.64 -6.75 2.61
N GLN A 8 -6.94 -7.20 1.39
CA GLN A 8 -7.09 -6.32 0.23
C GLN A 8 -8.19 -5.29 0.43
N LYS A 9 -9.34 -5.72 0.93
CA LYS A 9 -10.47 -4.83 1.21
C LYS A 9 -10.13 -3.79 2.27
N GLU A 10 -9.40 -4.16 3.32
CA GLU A 10 -8.94 -3.23 4.36
C GLU A 10 -7.96 -2.19 3.81
N GLN A 11 -6.98 -2.61 3.01
CA GLN A 11 -5.99 -1.72 2.40
C GLN A 11 -6.65 -0.77 1.39
N LYS A 12 -7.58 -1.27 0.56
CA LYS A 12 -8.34 -0.44 -0.39
C LYS A 12 -9.23 0.58 0.32
N ALA A 13 -9.83 0.21 1.45
CA ALA A 13 -10.58 1.15 2.28
C ALA A 13 -9.67 2.22 2.91
N ALA A 14 -8.46 1.86 3.35
CA ALA A 14 -7.47 2.81 3.86
C ALA A 14 -7.01 3.78 2.76
N LEU A 15 -6.72 3.28 1.56
CA LEU A 15 -6.38 4.08 0.38
C LEU A 15 -7.50 5.07 0.04
N LYS A 16 -8.75 4.60 0.03
CA LYS A 16 -9.92 5.44 -0.24
C LYS A 16 -10.04 6.56 0.79
N LYS A 17 -9.87 6.27 2.08
CA LYS A 17 -9.85 7.29 3.15
C LYS A 17 -8.74 8.33 2.95
N ILE A 18 -7.56 7.91 2.51
CA ILE A 18 -6.45 8.83 2.21
C ILE A 18 -6.81 9.74 1.02
N ARG A 19 -7.39 9.17 -0.04
CA ARG A 19 -7.85 9.92 -1.23
C ARG A 19 -8.96 10.91 -0.89
N GLU A 20 -9.95 10.49 -0.09
CA GLU A 20 -11.06 11.33 0.36
C GLU A 20 -10.61 12.42 1.34
N GLY A 21 -9.55 12.18 2.10
CA GLY A 21 -8.98 13.16 3.03
C GLY A 21 -8.37 14.40 2.36
N GLY A 22 -8.09 14.35 1.05
CA GLY A 22 -7.63 15.50 0.25
C GLY A 22 -6.28 16.12 0.64
N ILE A 23 -5.61 15.58 1.67
CA ILE A 23 -4.32 16.06 2.18
C ILE A 23 -3.12 15.42 1.48
N ALA A 24 -3.29 14.22 0.94
CA ALA A 24 -2.22 13.45 0.34
C ALA A 24 -2.18 13.66 -1.17
N THR A 25 -0.99 13.95 -1.69
CA THR A 25 -0.75 14.14 -3.13
C THR A 25 -0.43 12.82 -3.80
N LYS A 26 0.24 11.91 -3.06
CA LYS A 26 0.64 10.58 -3.52
C LYS A 26 0.47 9.55 -2.42
N VAL A 27 0.56 8.28 -2.78
CA VAL A 27 0.52 7.16 -1.84
C VAL A 27 1.77 6.34 -2.02
N ARG A 28 2.50 6.11 -0.93
CA ARG A 28 3.64 5.19 -0.94
C ARG A 28 3.25 3.84 -0.38
N ILE A 29 3.75 2.79 -1.01
CA ILE A 29 3.71 1.44 -0.49
C ILE A 29 4.94 1.25 0.36
N LEU A 30 4.72 0.85 1.61
CA LEU A 30 5.80 0.49 2.52
C LEU A 30 5.80 -1.01 2.73
N ALA A 31 6.93 -1.64 2.39
CA ALA A 31 7.16 -3.04 2.65
C ALA A 31 7.76 -3.18 4.06
N ALA A 32 7.18 -4.07 4.88
CA ALA A 32 7.83 -4.42 6.15
C ALA A 32 9.22 -5.06 5.90
N ARG A 33 10.12 -5.01 6.90
CA ARG A 33 11.44 -5.67 6.79
C ARG A 33 11.33 -7.15 6.44
N ASP A 34 10.33 -7.83 7.02
CA ASP A 34 10.02 -9.24 6.78
C ASP A 34 9.23 -9.48 5.48
N ALA A 35 8.89 -8.46 4.70
CA ALA A 35 8.13 -8.65 3.47
C ALA A 35 8.91 -9.49 2.44
N CYS A 36 8.17 -10.20 1.60
CA CYS A 36 8.73 -11.00 0.53
C CYS A 36 9.46 -10.12 -0.52
N PRO A 37 10.40 -10.68 -1.30
CA PRO A 37 11.15 -9.91 -2.29
C PRO A 37 10.25 -9.23 -3.32
N VAL A 38 9.14 -9.86 -3.70
CA VAL A 38 8.12 -9.26 -4.59
C VAL A 38 7.62 -7.93 -4.02
N CYS A 39 7.16 -7.95 -2.76
CA CYS A 39 6.65 -6.78 -2.08
C CYS A 39 7.70 -5.66 -1.93
N LYS A 40 8.97 -6.02 -1.73
CA LYS A 40 10.08 -5.05 -1.68
C LYS A 40 10.34 -4.39 -3.03
N SER A 41 10.18 -5.13 -4.14
CA SER A 41 10.31 -4.55 -5.48
C SER A 41 9.20 -3.55 -5.82
N PHE A 42 8.05 -3.65 -5.16
CA PHE A 42 6.95 -2.69 -5.27
C PHE A 42 6.99 -1.59 -4.20
N GLU A 43 8.02 -1.53 -3.36
CA GLU A 43 8.20 -0.42 -2.43
C GLU A 43 8.51 0.86 -3.20
N GLY A 44 7.67 1.88 -3.03
CA GLY A 44 7.79 3.12 -3.80
C GLY A 44 6.63 4.08 -3.56
N ALA A 45 6.77 5.29 -4.10
CA ALA A 45 5.70 6.28 -4.15
C ALA A 45 4.96 6.17 -5.48
N TYR A 46 3.65 5.98 -5.42
CA TYR A 46 2.75 5.86 -6.56
C TYR A 46 1.67 6.93 -6.50
N GLU A 47 1.12 7.28 -7.65
CA GLU A 47 -0.07 8.12 -7.72
C GLU A 47 -1.31 7.29 -7.36
N PHE A 48 -2.41 7.95 -6.97
CA PHE A 48 -3.64 7.25 -6.56
C PHE A 48 -4.23 6.34 -7.64
N ASP A 49 -3.97 6.64 -8.91
CA ASP A 49 -4.43 5.88 -10.06
C ASP A 49 -3.41 4.82 -10.53
N GLU A 50 -2.13 4.96 -10.14
CA GLU A 50 -1.06 4.00 -10.47
C GLU A 50 -0.70 3.07 -9.31
N VAL A 51 -1.34 3.24 -8.15
CA VAL A 51 -1.01 2.45 -6.96
C VAL A 51 -1.45 0.99 -7.15
N PRO A 52 -0.52 0.02 -7.12
CA PRO A 52 -0.90 -1.38 -7.26
C PRO A 52 -1.69 -1.84 -6.04
N GLU A 53 -2.69 -2.69 -6.27
CA GLU A 53 -3.52 -3.24 -5.20
C GLU A 53 -2.68 -4.18 -4.32
N LEU A 54 -2.70 -3.94 -3.01
CA LEU A 54 -2.13 -4.81 -1.98
C LEU A 54 -3.20 -5.79 -1.52
N PRO A 55 -2.91 -7.09 -1.31
CA PRO A 55 -1.63 -7.80 -1.53
C PRO A 55 -1.22 -7.90 -3.00
N HIS A 56 0.09 -7.77 -3.29
CA HIS A 56 0.60 -8.04 -4.64
C HIS A 56 0.32 -9.50 -5.06
N GLU A 57 -0.07 -9.67 -6.32
CA GLU A 57 -0.16 -11.00 -6.94
C GLU A 57 1.22 -11.67 -6.90
N GLY A 58 1.31 -12.86 -6.29
CA GLY A 58 2.58 -13.54 -6.05
C GLY A 58 3.24 -13.28 -4.69
N CYS A 59 2.52 -12.68 -3.72
CA CYS A 59 3.00 -12.61 -2.34
C CYS A 59 3.15 -14.03 -1.71
N SER A 60 4.37 -14.56 -1.69
CA SER A 60 4.69 -15.87 -1.07
C SER A 60 4.98 -15.82 0.44
N HIS A 61 4.64 -14.73 1.13
CA HIS A 61 4.92 -14.62 2.56
C HIS A 61 3.98 -15.54 3.38
N PRO A 62 4.48 -16.36 4.33
CA PRO A 62 3.67 -17.33 5.07
C PRO A 62 2.58 -16.69 5.95
N ASP A 63 2.86 -15.53 6.54
CA ASP A 63 1.86 -14.72 7.28
C ASP A 63 1.11 -13.71 6.41
N GLY A 64 1.19 -13.85 5.08
CA GLY A 64 0.58 -12.93 4.13
C GLY A 64 1.27 -11.58 3.96
N CYS A 65 0.66 -10.71 3.15
CA CYS A 65 1.28 -9.44 2.75
C CYS A 65 1.35 -8.46 3.90
N ARG A 66 2.58 -8.09 4.28
CA ARG A 66 2.87 -7.10 5.33
C ARG A 66 3.10 -5.68 4.78
N CYS A 67 2.67 -5.41 3.55
CA CYS A 67 2.73 -4.07 2.99
C CYS A 67 1.56 -3.21 3.48
N TYR A 68 1.79 -1.90 3.52
CA TYR A 68 0.77 -0.92 3.88
C TYR A 68 0.90 0.35 3.04
N TYR A 69 -0.24 0.98 2.76
CA TYR A 69 -0.29 2.30 2.14
C TYR A 69 -0.02 3.38 3.18
N ALA A 70 0.91 4.28 2.87
CA ALA A 70 1.13 5.49 3.62
C ALA A 70 0.88 6.72 2.73
N PRO A 71 0.15 7.74 3.24
CA PRO A 71 -0.03 8.99 2.53
C PRO A 71 1.30 9.74 2.41
N VAL A 72 1.59 10.26 1.23
CA VAL A 72 2.66 11.22 1.00
C VAL A 72 2.03 12.61 0.89
N LEU A 73 2.34 13.44 1.87
CA LEU A 73 1.94 14.84 1.91
C LEU A 73 3.00 15.64 1.14
N ASP A 74 2.71 16.00 -0.11
CA ASP A 74 3.53 16.97 -0.83
C ASP A 74 2.99 18.37 -0.48
N ARG A 75 3.22 18.77 0.77
CA ARG A 75 2.98 20.15 1.21
C ARG A 75 4.33 20.86 1.21
N PHE A 76 4.73 21.35 0.05
CA PHE A 76 5.60 22.52 0.00
C PHE A 76 4.82 23.68 0.63
N GLY A 77 5.17 24.04 1.87
CA GLY A 77 4.67 25.27 2.49
C GLY A 77 5.28 26.50 1.81
N PRO A 78 4.63 27.67 1.85
CA PRO A 78 5.19 28.94 1.39
C PRO A 78 6.40 29.40 2.22
#